data_AF-A0A6A5AGR2-F1
#
_entry.id   AF-A0A6A5AGR2-F1
#
_cell.length_a   1.000
_cell.length_b   1.000
_cell.length_c   1.000
_cell.angle_alpha   90.00
_cell.angle_beta   90.00
_cell.angle_gamma   90.00
#
_symmetry.space_group_name_H-M   'P 1'
#
loop_
_entity.id
_entity.type
_entity.pdbx_description
1 polymer ?
#
loop_
_entity_poly.entity_id
_entity_poly.type
_entity_poly.pdbx_seq_one_letter_code
_entity_poly.pdbx_strand_id
1 'polypeptide(L)'
;MCDSVTPSPPFSLLKHDDAFLVEASSTSRLTAIESKPQTTKGTMGGDPLVSPELMKAMLPSRQEWKDDRGKWQQNVSLAPSSRAEVLELQAALESNLVTEQAKKVGICANRERLHAQLFDEIIRQVILACPERGRSLLRVRDEIRMTIEAYQALYNTSLSFGIRKTVLAEEGTQEAEDKIAQLQDEIQRLQEQALQWSHRSMVLTSYYANERDKRTTQQHNVVAALQAQIHQFEAFRDLSK
;
A
#
# COMPACT_ATOMS: atom_id res chain seq x y z
N MET A 1 2.67 -48.73 -21.79
CA MET A 1 2.11 -48.54 -20.44
C MET A 1 1.96 -47.04 -20.28
N CYS A 2 0.78 -46.52 -20.56
CA CYS A 2 0.52 -45.08 -20.44
C CYS A 2 0.01 -44.86 -19.03
N ASP A 3 0.88 -44.35 -18.17
CA ASP A 3 0.48 -43.94 -16.82
C ASP A 3 -0.66 -42.95 -16.97
N SER A 4 -1.83 -43.35 -16.46
CA SER A 4 -2.98 -42.48 -16.32
C SER A 4 -2.58 -41.39 -15.35
N VAL A 5 -2.10 -40.26 -15.87
CA VAL A 5 -1.91 -39.03 -15.10
C VAL A 5 -3.30 -38.62 -14.61
N THR A 6 -3.66 -39.13 -13.43
CA THR A 6 -4.75 -38.58 -12.64
C THR A 6 -4.37 -37.13 -12.35
N PRO A 7 -5.22 -36.17 -12.70
CA PRO A 7 -4.92 -34.79 -12.42
C PRO A 7 -4.78 -34.59 -10.91
N SER A 8 -3.71 -33.92 -10.50
CA SER A 8 -3.47 -33.63 -9.09
C SER A 8 -4.52 -32.64 -8.60
N PRO A 9 -5.37 -33.00 -7.63
CA PRO A 9 -6.30 -32.04 -7.04
C PRO A 9 -5.51 -30.91 -6.36
N PRO A 10 -6.10 -29.71 -6.25
CA PRO A 10 -5.47 -28.63 -5.52
C PRO A 10 -5.30 -29.02 -4.04
N PHE A 11 -4.22 -28.53 -3.43
CA PHE A 11 -3.92 -28.84 -2.05
C PHE A 11 -5.05 -28.42 -1.10
N SER A 12 -5.43 -29.34 -0.20
CA SER A 12 -6.39 -29.07 0.87
C SER A 12 -6.19 -29.98 2.06
N LEU A 13 -6.41 -29.42 3.24
CA LEU A 13 -6.48 -30.16 4.51
C LEU A 13 -7.85 -30.83 4.73
N LEU A 14 -8.88 -30.43 3.98
CA LEU A 14 -10.21 -31.04 4.01
C LEU A 14 -10.18 -32.36 3.26
N LYS A 15 -10.70 -33.42 3.88
CA LYS A 15 -10.73 -34.77 3.28
C LYS A 15 -11.80 -34.82 2.19
N HIS A 16 -11.39 -35.21 0.98
CA HIS A 16 -12.23 -35.35 -0.19
C HIS A 16 -12.28 -36.80 -0.70
N ASP A 17 -13.37 -37.15 -1.36
CA ASP A 17 -13.48 -38.41 -2.10
C ASP A 17 -12.76 -38.31 -3.46
N ASP A 18 -12.69 -39.42 -4.19
CA ASP A 18 -12.08 -39.47 -5.51
C ASP A 18 -12.69 -38.46 -6.49
N ALA A 19 -11.83 -37.90 -7.34
CA ALA A 19 -12.24 -36.93 -8.34
C ALA A 19 -13.09 -37.57 -9.43
N PHE A 20 -14.15 -36.90 -9.84
CA PHE A 20 -14.95 -37.30 -11.00
C PHE A 20 -15.07 -36.16 -12.02
N LEU A 21 -15.14 -36.53 -13.30
CA LEU A 21 -15.23 -35.59 -14.41
C LEU A 21 -16.67 -35.08 -14.56
N VAL A 22 -16.85 -33.77 -14.50
CA VAL A 22 -18.17 -33.12 -14.63
C VAL A 22 -18.44 -32.72 -16.08
N GLU A 23 -17.43 -32.19 -16.77
CA GLU A 23 -17.54 -31.81 -18.19
C GLU A 23 -16.26 -32.20 -18.93
N ALA A 24 -16.37 -32.99 -20.00
CA ALA A 24 -15.25 -33.32 -20.86
C ALA A 24 -14.98 -32.20 -21.87
N SER A 25 -13.70 -31.87 -22.11
CA SER A 25 -13.32 -30.89 -23.15
C SER A 25 -13.73 -31.39 -24.55
N SER A 26 -14.11 -30.48 -25.45
CA SER A 26 -14.63 -30.80 -26.79
C SER A 26 -13.68 -31.68 -27.63
N THR A 27 -12.38 -31.62 -27.35
CA THR A 27 -11.32 -32.43 -28.00
C THR A 27 -11.27 -33.89 -27.52
N SER A 28 -11.88 -34.19 -26.37
CA SER A 28 -11.81 -35.52 -25.70
C SER A 28 -13.07 -36.38 -25.94
N ARG A 29 -14.02 -35.90 -26.73
CA ARG A 29 -15.35 -36.51 -26.90
C ARG A 29 -15.34 -37.84 -27.68
N LEU A 30 -14.18 -38.28 -28.19
CA LEU A 30 -14.04 -39.51 -28.98
C LEU A 30 -13.64 -40.76 -28.15
N THR A 31 -13.39 -40.64 -26.84
CA THR A 31 -12.93 -41.79 -26.02
C THR A 31 -13.55 -41.89 -24.62
N ALA A 32 -14.68 -41.25 -24.33
CA ALA A 32 -15.33 -41.35 -23.03
C ALA A 32 -16.23 -42.60 -22.96
N ILE A 33 -15.72 -43.68 -22.35
CA ILE A 33 -16.55 -44.76 -21.81
C ILE A 33 -17.23 -44.21 -20.55
N GLU A 34 -18.56 -44.18 -20.55
CA GLU A 34 -19.39 -43.82 -19.40
C GLU A 34 -19.08 -44.74 -18.21
N SER A 35 -18.42 -44.21 -17.18
CA SER A 35 -18.32 -44.91 -15.90
C SER A 35 -19.64 -44.74 -15.14
N LYS A 36 -20.43 -45.82 -15.09
CA LYS A 36 -21.61 -45.95 -14.23
C LYS A 36 -21.28 -45.59 -12.77
N PRO A 37 -22.22 -45.00 -12.02
CA PRO A 37 -22.04 -44.74 -10.59
C PRO A 37 -21.82 -46.04 -9.84
N GLN A 38 -20.65 -46.17 -9.20
CA GLN A 38 -20.36 -47.27 -8.29
C GLN A 38 -21.24 -47.15 -7.05
N THR A 39 -22.23 -48.03 -6.96
CA THR A 39 -22.96 -48.33 -5.73
C THR A 39 -22.19 -49.41 -4.99
N THR A 40 -21.37 -49.02 -4.03
CA THR A 40 -20.75 -49.98 -3.10
C THR A 40 -21.78 -50.37 -2.04
N LYS A 41 -22.38 -51.56 -2.18
CA LYS A 41 -23.15 -52.22 -1.12
C LYS A 41 -22.24 -53.08 -0.27
N GLY A 42 -22.26 -52.83 1.04
CA GLY A 42 -22.11 -53.87 2.07
C GLY A 42 -20.97 -53.64 3.08
N THR A 43 -21.30 -53.17 4.28
CA THR A 43 -21.12 -53.93 5.54
C THR A 43 -21.95 -53.28 6.65
N MET A 44 -22.50 -54.14 7.50
CA MET A 44 -23.46 -53.94 8.59
C MET A 44 -23.12 -52.79 9.56
N GLY A 45 -24.09 -51.92 9.85
CA GLY A 45 -24.06 -51.05 11.04
C GLY A 45 -24.77 -49.70 10.88
N GLY A 46 -26.09 -49.67 11.09
CA GLY A 46 -26.89 -48.44 11.22
C GLY A 46 -27.04 -47.64 9.93
N ASP A 47 -28.24 -47.09 9.67
CA ASP A 47 -28.38 -46.09 8.62
C ASP A 47 -27.41 -44.93 8.90
N PRO A 48 -26.60 -44.49 7.93
CA PRO A 48 -25.71 -43.35 8.14
C PRO A 48 -26.54 -42.12 8.48
N LEU A 49 -26.30 -41.53 9.66
CA LEU A 49 -26.98 -40.32 10.14
C LEU A 49 -26.86 -39.12 9.18
N VAL A 50 -25.88 -39.15 8.28
CA VAL A 50 -25.56 -38.07 7.34
C VAL A 50 -25.72 -38.55 5.90
N SER A 51 -26.65 -37.94 5.17
CA SER A 51 -26.76 -38.16 3.73
C SER A 51 -25.70 -37.35 2.96
N PRO A 52 -25.27 -37.82 1.77
CA PRO A 52 -24.37 -37.06 0.91
C PRO A 52 -24.93 -35.66 0.56
N GLU A 53 -26.24 -35.53 0.43
CA GLU A 53 -26.92 -34.27 0.15
C GLU A 53 -26.85 -33.29 1.33
N LEU A 54 -26.99 -33.79 2.56
CA LEU A 54 -26.83 -32.99 3.77
C LEU A 54 -25.39 -32.48 3.90
N MET A 55 -24.41 -33.36 3.71
CA MET A 55 -22.99 -32.99 3.76
C MET A 55 -22.67 -31.92 2.72
N LYS A 56 -23.21 -32.09 1.51
CA LYS A 56 -23.10 -31.17 0.38
C LYS A 56 -23.73 -29.80 0.66
N ALA A 57 -24.82 -29.74 1.43
CA ALA A 57 -25.47 -28.50 1.84
C ALA A 57 -24.73 -27.78 2.97
N MET A 58 -24.10 -28.54 3.88
CA MET A 58 -23.41 -28.02 5.07
C MET A 58 -21.99 -27.53 4.78
N LEU A 59 -21.23 -28.26 3.94
CA LEU A 59 -19.91 -27.87 3.45
C LEU A 59 -19.93 -27.78 1.93
N PRO A 60 -20.33 -26.63 1.36
CA PRO A 60 -20.41 -26.43 -0.08
C PRO A 60 -19.03 -26.27 -0.74
N SER A 61 -17.94 -26.33 0.03
CA SER A 61 -16.53 -26.25 -0.39
C SER A 61 -16.15 -27.39 -1.34
N ARG A 62 -16.77 -27.42 -2.53
CA ARG A 62 -16.39 -28.28 -3.64
C ARG A 62 -15.08 -27.76 -4.18
N GLN A 63 -14.14 -28.67 -4.35
CA GLN A 63 -13.02 -28.37 -5.22
C GLN A 63 -13.48 -28.63 -6.65
N GLU A 64 -13.54 -27.56 -7.41
CA GLU A 64 -13.71 -27.61 -8.86
C GLU A 64 -12.43 -27.07 -9.48
N TRP A 65 -11.79 -27.87 -10.32
CA TRP A 65 -10.65 -27.42 -11.09
C TRP A 65 -10.80 -27.84 -12.55
N LYS A 66 -10.06 -27.17 -13.42
CA LYS A 66 -10.10 -27.41 -14.86
C LYS A 66 -8.72 -27.84 -15.31
N ASP A 67 -8.68 -28.94 -16.06
CA ASP A 67 -7.50 -29.40 -16.78
C ASP A 67 -7.83 -29.52 -18.27
N ASP A 68 -6.81 -29.86 -19.08
CA ASP A 68 -6.94 -30.06 -20.53
C ASP A 68 -8.03 -31.09 -20.90
N ARG A 69 -8.30 -32.05 -20.01
CA ARG A 69 -9.30 -33.11 -20.19
C ARG A 69 -10.72 -32.65 -19.86
N GLY A 70 -10.88 -31.56 -19.12
CA GLY A 70 -12.18 -31.06 -18.71
C GLY A 70 -12.24 -30.55 -17.28
N LYS A 71 -13.47 -30.33 -16.80
CA LYS A 71 -13.77 -29.84 -15.46
C LYS A 71 -13.93 -31.02 -14.50
N TRP A 72 -13.11 -31.07 -13.46
CA TRP A 72 -13.13 -32.08 -12.41
C TRP A 72 -13.79 -31.54 -11.15
N GLN A 73 -14.40 -32.44 -10.38
CA GLN A 73 -14.99 -32.11 -9.10
C GLN A 73 -14.69 -33.20 -8.08
N GLN A 74 -14.46 -32.76 -6.84
CA GLN A 74 -14.41 -33.63 -5.67
C GLN A 74 -15.48 -33.24 -4.65
N ASN A 75 -16.09 -34.26 -4.05
CA ASN A 75 -17.01 -34.09 -2.93
C ASN A 75 -16.27 -34.25 -1.60
N VAL A 76 -16.85 -33.70 -0.54
CA VAL A 76 -16.32 -33.85 0.82
C VAL A 76 -16.58 -35.28 1.28
N SER A 77 -15.56 -35.92 1.84
CA SER A 77 -15.63 -37.34 2.20
C SER A 77 -16.57 -37.59 3.38
N LEU A 78 -17.39 -38.62 3.25
CA LEU A 78 -18.27 -39.13 4.31
C LEU A 78 -17.55 -40.13 5.24
N ALA A 79 -16.29 -40.49 4.93
CA ALA A 79 -15.54 -41.43 5.75
C ALA A 79 -15.23 -40.82 7.14
N PRO A 80 -15.56 -41.52 8.24
CA PRO A 80 -15.20 -41.06 9.58
C PRO A 80 -13.68 -41.04 9.75
N SER A 81 -13.17 -40.11 10.54
CA SER A 81 -11.74 -40.00 10.79
C SER A 81 -11.30 -40.81 12.00
N SER A 82 -10.15 -41.48 11.88
CA SER A 82 -9.51 -42.19 12.97
C SER A 82 -8.55 -41.28 13.76
N ARG A 83 -8.14 -41.71 14.96
CA ARG A 83 -7.14 -40.95 15.75
C ARG A 83 -5.81 -40.78 15.01
N ALA A 84 -5.40 -41.78 14.23
CA ALA A 84 -4.17 -41.70 13.43
C ALA A 84 -4.29 -40.61 12.36
N GLU A 85 -5.42 -40.56 11.63
CA GLU A 85 -5.67 -39.52 10.62
C GLU A 85 -5.68 -38.10 11.21
N VAL A 86 -6.16 -37.93 12.44
CA VAL A 86 -6.13 -36.61 13.11
C VAL A 86 -4.69 -36.18 13.44
N LEU A 87 -3.81 -37.12 13.82
CA LEU A 87 -2.39 -36.84 14.03
C LEU A 87 -1.69 -36.49 12.71
N GLU A 88 -2.03 -37.20 11.63
CA GLU A 88 -1.52 -36.90 10.29
C GLU A 88 -1.98 -35.51 9.81
N LEU A 89 -3.24 -35.14 10.06
CA LEU A 89 -3.77 -33.81 9.76
C LEU A 89 -3.01 -32.71 10.51
N GLN A 90 -2.71 -32.93 11.79
CA GLN A 90 -1.90 -31.99 12.57
C GLN A 90 -0.49 -31.86 11.99
N ALA A 91 0.18 -32.97 11.71
CA ALA A 91 1.52 -32.97 11.11
C ALA A 91 1.53 -32.29 9.73
N ALA A 92 0.49 -32.52 8.92
CA ALA A 92 0.31 -31.88 7.62
C ALA A 92 0.15 -30.37 7.77
N LEU A 93 -0.67 -29.89 8.72
CA LEU A 93 -0.79 -28.46 8.99
C LEU A 93 0.55 -27.84 9.40
N GLU A 94 1.26 -28.46 10.34
CA GLU A 94 2.56 -27.96 10.82
C GLU A 94 3.60 -27.91 9.68
N SER A 95 3.67 -28.96 8.87
CA SER A 95 4.55 -29.02 7.69
C SER A 95 4.21 -27.91 6.68
N ASN A 96 2.93 -27.68 6.39
CA ASN A 96 2.50 -26.65 5.44
C ASN A 96 2.73 -25.23 5.97
N LEU A 97 2.54 -24.99 7.28
CA LEU A 97 2.85 -23.69 7.88
C LEU A 97 4.34 -23.35 7.75
N VAL A 98 5.23 -24.35 7.88
CA VAL A 98 6.66 -24.18 7.68
C VAL A 98 7.00 -23.98 6.20
N THR A 99 6.44 -24.82 5.33
CA THR A 99 6.69 -24.79 3.88
C THR A 99 6.25 -23.47 3.25
N GLU A 100 5.08 -22.97 3.63
CA GLU A 100 4.52 -21.70 3.17
C GLU A 100 5.03 -20.48 3.95
N GLN A 101 6.00 -20.67 4.85
CA GLN A 101 6.64 -19.63 5.67
C GLN A 101 5.63 -18.71 6.37
N ALA A 102 4.59 -19.31 6.97
CA ALA A 102 3.54 -18.58 7.64
C ALA A 102 4.09 -17.80 8.85
N LYS A 103 3.69 -16.53 8.99
CA LYS A 103 4.12 -15.69 10.13
C LYS A 103 3.50 -16.20 11.43
N LYS A 104 4.30 -16.31 12.49
CA LYS A 104 3.84 -16.70 13.84
C LYS A 104 3.07 -15.59 14.56
N VAL A 105 3.35 -14.33 14.24
CA VAL A 105 2.73 -13.15 14.88
C VAL A 105 2.25 -12.18 13.79
N GLY A 106 1.13 -11.50 14.06
CA GLY A 106 0.49 -10.56 13.12
C GLY A 106 -0.43 -11.22 12.10
N ILE A 107 -0.94 -10.42 11.17
CA ILE A 107 -1.86 -10.86 10.11
C ILE A 107 -1.06 -11.62 9.04
N CYS A 108 -1.52 -12.82 8.66
CA CYS A 108 -0.88 -13.67 7.66
C CYS A 108 -1.92 -14.48 6.88
N ALA A 109 -2.03 -14.20 5.58
CA ALA A 109 -3.00 -14.84 4.68
C ALA A 109 -2.79 -16.36 4.56
N ASN A 110 -1.54 -16.83 4.46
CA ASN A 110 -1.24 -18.27 4.37
C ASN A 110 -1.72 -19.01 5.62
N ARG A 111 -1.46 -18.43 6.80
CA ARG A 111 -1.90 -18.99 8.08
C ARG A 111 -3.41 -19.00 8.18
N GLU A 112 -4.06 -17.90 7.85
CA GLU A 112 -5.53 -17.78 7.85
C GLU A 112 -6.16 -18.81 6.93
N ARG A 113 -5.64 -18.97 5.69
CA ARG A 113 -6.12 -19.96 4.73
C ARG A 113 -5.96 -21.39 5.24
N LEU A 114 -4.78 -21.75 5.77
CA LEU A 114 -4.53 -23.10 6.30
C LEU A 114 -5.41 -23.42 7.51
N HIS A 115 -5.60 -22.49 8.44
CA HIS A 115 -6.52 -22.70 9.57
C HIS A 115 -7.99 -22.70 9.15
N ALA A 116 -8.37 -21.95 8.12
CA ALA A 116 -9.72 -22.02 7.56
C ALA A 116 -10.01 -23.42 6.97
N GLN A 117 -9.06 -23.99 6.23
CA GLN A 117 -9.16 -25.37 5.71
C GLN A 117 -9.20 -26.41 6.84
N LEU A 118 -8.34 -26.25 7.86
CA LEU A 118 -8.37 -27.11 9.05
C LEU A 118 -9.73 -27.04 9.77
N PHE A 119 -10.30 -25.84 9.91
CA PHE A 119 -11.57 -25.67 10.60
C PHE A 119 -12.72 -26.30 9.83
N ASP A 120 -12.71 -26.23 8.50
CA ASP A 120 -13.66 -26.95 7.65
C ASP A 120 -13.54 -28.48 7.81
N GLU A 121 -12.31 -29.02 7.97
CA GLU A 121 -12.09 -30.45 8.25
C GLU A 121 -12.59 -30.85 9.66
N ILE A 122 -12.37 -30.01 10.68
CA ILE A 122 -12.94 -30.22 12.02
C ILE A 122 -14.47 -30.23 11.94
N ILE A 123 -15.07 -29.29 11.20
CA ILE A 123 -16.51 -29.24 11.00
C ILE A 123 -17.01 -30.50 10.30
N ARG A 124 -16.29 -31.01 9.27
CA ARG A 124 -16.63 -32.28 8.61
C ARG A 124 -16.66 -33.44 9.61
N GLN A 125 -15.62 -33.59 10.42
CA GLN A 125 -15.55 -34.65 11.44
C GLN A 125 -16.69 -34.53 12.47
N VAL A 126 -17.00 -33.30 12.89
CA VAL A 126 -18.10 -33.05 13.83
C VAL A 126 -19.46 -33.32 13.20
N ILE A 127 -19.68 -32.96 11.93
CA ILE A 127 -20.94 -33.25 11.22
C ILE A 127 -21.17 -34.76 11.14
N LEU A 128 -20.13 -35.54 10.82
CA LEU A 128 -20.23 -37.01 10.77
C LEU A 128 -20.58 -37.63 12.12
N ALA A 129 -20.14 -37.02 13.23
CA ALA A 129 -20.49 -37.48 14.57
C ALA A 129 -21.87 -36.98 15.05
N CYS A 130 -22.19 -35.70 14.83
CA CYS A 130 -23.41 -35.04 15.26
C CYS A 130 -23.68 -33.81 14.34
N PRO A 131 -24.62 -33.94 13.39
CA PRO A 131 -24.91 -32.89 12.41
C PRO A 131 -25.37 -31.57 13.03
N GLU A 132 -26.09 -31.60 14.15
CA GLU A 132 -26.60 -30.42 14.85
C GLU A 132 -25.47 -29.58 15.44
N ARG A 133 -24.44 -30.25 15.98
CA ARG A 133 -23.22 -29.60 16.46
C ARG A 133 -22.44 -29.01 15.30
N GLY A 134 -22.32 -29.74 14.21
CA GLY A 134 -21.69 -29.26 12.98
C GLY A 134 -22.37 -28.01 12.42
N ARG A 135 -23.71 -28.01 12.35
CA ARG A 135 -24.50 -26.84 11.96
C ARG A 135 -24.28 -25.63 12.85
N SER A 136 -24.12 -25.84 14.15
CA SER A 136 -23.81 -24.76 15.09
C SER A 136 -22.42 -24.18 14.85
N LEU A 137 -21.41 -25.03 14.60
CA LEU A 137 -20.06 -24.57 14.26
C LEU A 137 -20.00 -23.80 12.94
N LEU A 138 -20.79 -24.21 11.94
CA LEU A 138 -20.90 -23.48 10.67
C LEU A 138 -21.40 -22.05 10.87
N ARG A 139 -22.41 -21.86 11.73
CA ARG A 139 -22.90 -20.50 12.06
C ARG A 139 -21.82 -19.65 12.73
N VAL A 140 -21.09 -20.22 13.69
CA VAL A 140 -19.98 -19.52 14.36
C VAL A 140 -18.88 -19.16 13.37
N ARG A 141 -18.53 -20.07 12.45
CA ARG A 141 -17.55 -19.82 11.39
C ARG A 141 -17.97 -18.65 10.52
N ASP A 142 -19.21 -18.65 10.04
CA ASP A 142 -19.71 -17.67 9.10
C ASP A 142 -19.84 -16.29 9.77
N GLU A 143 -20.28 -16.24 11.03
CA GLU A 143 -20.30 -15.02 11.86
C GLU A 143 -18.90 -14.42 12.04
N ILE A 144 -17.90 -15.25 12.34
CA ILE A 144 -16.50 -14.79 12.49
C ILE A 144 -15.97 -14.26 11.16
N ARG A 145 -16.24 -14.94 10.03
CA ARG A 145 -15.84 -14.47 8.69
C ARG A 145 -16.48 -13.12 8.37
N MET A 146 -17.79 -12.98 8.56
CA MET A 146 -18.50 -11.71 8.38
C MET A 146 -17.92 -10.59 9.27
N THR A 147 -17.60 -10.90 10.52
CA THR A 147 -16.99 -9.95 11.46
C THR A 147 -15.62 -9.49 10.98
N ILE A 148 -14.77 -10.42 10.52
CA ILE A 148 -13.44 -10.09 9.98
C ILE A 148 -13.57 -9.21 8.73
N GLU A 149 -14.47 -9.55 7.81
CA GLU A 149 -14.73 -8.76 6.60
C GLU A 149 -15.20 -7.34 6.93
N ALA A 150 -16.09 -7.18 7.92
CA ALA A 150 -16.54 -5.89 8.39
C ALA A 150 -15.38 -5.05 8.97
N TYR A 151 -14.50 -5.65 9.78
CA TYR A 151 -13.31 -4.96 10.29
C TYR A 151 -12.32 -4.59 9.19
N GLN A 152 -12.13 -5.45 8.18
CA GLN A 152 -11.30 -5.13 7.01
C GLN A 152 -11.87 -3.94 6.22
N ALA A 153 -13.19 -3.91 5.99
CA ALA A 153 -13.85 -2.80 5.31
C ALA A 153 -13.71 -1.47 6.09
N LEU A 154 -13.88 -1.52 7.42
CA LEU A 154 -13.70 -0.36 8.29
C LEU A 154 -12.25 0.13 8.28
N TYR A 155 -11.28 -0.77 8.34
CA TYR A 155 -9.86 -0.44 8.27
C TYR A 155 -9.52 0.24 6.93
N ASN A 156 -9.97 -0.33 5.81
CA ASN A 156 -9.73 0.23 4.47
C ASN A 156 -10.36 1.62 4.33
N THR A 157 -11.56 1.82 4.87
CA THR A 157 -12.24 3.12 4.90
C THR A 157 -11.46 4.14 5.73
N SER A 158 -10.97 3.74 6.90
CA SER A 158 -10.18 4.59 7.80
C SER A 158 -8.84 4.97 7.18
N LEU A 159 -8.15 4.02 6.55
CA LEU A 159 -6.90 4.27 5.84
C LEU A 159 -7.11 5.24 4.67
N SER A 160 -8.17 5.03 3.88
CA SER A 160 -8.54 5.91 2.78
C SER A 160 -8.91 7.33 3.25
N PHE A 161 -9.51 7.46 4.43
CA PHE A 161 -9.74 8.77 5.05
C PHE A 161 -8.42 9.45 5.44
N GLY A 162 -7.50 8.71 6.06
CA GLY A 162 -6.15 9.22 6.40
C GLY A 162 -5.40 9.73 5.18
N ILE A 163 -5.33 8.94 4.11
CA ILE A 163 -4.68 9.32 2.85
C ILE A 163 -5.31 10.58 2.24
N ARG A 164 -6.65 10.68 2.23
CA ARG A 164 -7.30 11.90 1.72
C ARG A 164 -6.96 13.14 2.55
N LYS A 165 -6.82 12.99 3.87
CA LYS A 165 -6.44 14.09 4.75
C LYS A 165 -5.00 14.51 4.57
N THR A 166 -4.08 13.58 4.31
CA THR A 166 -2.69 13.95 3.99
C THR A 166 -2.61 14.70 2.67
N VAL A 167 -3.30 14.22 1.63
CA VAL A 167 -3.36 14.90 0.33
C VAL A 167 -3.97 16.30 0.48
N LEU A 168 -5.06 16.46 1.22
CA LEU A 168 -5.68 17.76 1.46
C LEU A 168 -4.77 18.72 2.26
N ALA A 169 -3.92 18.19 3.15
CA ALA A 169 -2.97 19.00 3.90
C ALA A 169 -1.79 19.47 3.03
N GLU A 170 -1.43 18.69 2.01
CA GLU A 170 -0.42 19.04 1.01
C GLU A 170 -0.98 19.91 -0.13
N GLU A 171 -2.30 19.99 -0.27
CA GLU A 171 -2.93 20.84 -1.28
C GLU A 171 -2.66 22.33 -0.98
N GLY A 172 -2.10 23.03 -1.97
CA GLY A 172 -1.77 24.46 -1.86
C GLY A 172 -0.46 24.78 -1.14
N THR A 173 0.23 23.80 -0.53
CA THR A 173 1.57 24.04 0.02
C THR A 173 2.57 24.38 -1.08
N GLN A 174 2.52 23.66 -2.21
CA GLN A 174 3.38 23.93 -3.36
C GLN A 174 3.16 25.36 -3.91
N GLU A 175 1.91 25.80 -4.05
CA GLU A 175 1.62 27.16 -4.54
C GLU A 175 2.15 28.23 -3.57
N ALA A 176 2.04 27.98 -2.26
CA ALA A 176 2.60 28.86 -1.25
C ALA A 176 4.14 28.87 -1.29
N GLU A 177 4.79 27.72 -1.46
CA GLU A 177 6.24 27.60 -1.59
C GLU A 177 6.77 28.31 -2.84
N ASP A 178 6.10 28.13 -3.99
CA ASP A 178 6.44 28.82 -5.24
C ASP A 178 6.33 30.34 -5.07
N LYS A 179 5.28 30.81 -4.38
CA LYS A 179 5.09 32.24 -4.10
C LYS A 179 6.12 32.80 -3.13
N ILE A 180 6.54 32.02 -2.13
CA ILE A 180 7.63 32.38 -1.22
C ILE A 180 8.93 32.54 -2.01
N ALA A 181 9.25 31.59 -2.90
CA ALA A 181 10.45 31.66 -3.72
C ALA A 181 10.45 32.90 -4.64
N GLN A 182 9.34 33.17 -5.31
CA GLN A 182 9.18 34.38 -6.13
C GLN A 182 9.37 35.68 -5.34
N LEU A 183 8.79 35.76 -4.14
CA LEU A 183 8.93 36.94 -3.28
C LEU A 183 10.36 37.09 -2.74
N GLN A 184 11.06 35.99 -2.46
CA GLN A 184 12.46 36.01 -2.03
C GLN A 184 13.37 36.55 -3.14
N ASP A 185 13.19 36.09 -4.38
CA ASP A 185 13.93 36.60 -5.54
C ASP A 185 13.68 38.09 -5.77
N GLU A 186 12.42 38.53 -5.66
CA GLU A 186 12.08 39.95 -5.84
C GLU A 186 12.66 40.82 -4.70
N ILE A 187 12.65 40.35 -3.45
CA ILE A 187 13.32 41.04 -2.33
C ILE A 187 14.81 41.19 -2.62
N GLN A 188 15.48 40.11 -3.05
CA GLN A 188 16.90 40.17 -3.35
C GLN A 188 17.19 41.17 -4.48
N ARG A 189 16.40 41.13 -5.55
CA ARG A 189 16.53 42.06 -6.68
C ARG A 189 16.33 43.51 -6.25
N LEU A 190 15.33 43.79 -5.42
CA LEU A 190 15.06 45.13 -4.91
C LEU A 190 16.16 45.61 -3.97
N GLN A 191 16.73 44.73 -3.15
CA GLN A 191 17.88 45.05 -2.29
C GLN A 191 19.12 45.40 -3.13
N GLU A 192 19.41 44.66 -4.19
CA GLU A 192 20.50 44.97 -5.11
C GLU A 192 20.30 46.32 -5.79
N GLN A 193 19.08 46.61 -6.26
CA GLN A 193 18.75 47.92 -6.84
C GLN A 193 18.92 49.05 -5.81
N ALA A 194 18.42 48.87 -4.58
CA ALA A 194 18.58 49.86 -3.52
C ALA A 194 20.06 50.15 -3.22
N LEU A 195 20.90 49.10 -3.18
CA LEU A 195 22.34 49.24 -3.01
C LEU A 195 22.97 50.03 -4.17
N GLN A 196 22.60 49.71 -5.42
CA GLN A 196 23.09 50.42 -6.61
C GLN A 196 22.71 51.90 -6.58
N TRP A 197 21.46 52.23 -6.24
CA TRP A 197 20.98 53.61 -6.15
C TRP A 197 21.65 54.38 -5.00
N SER A 198 21.82 53.74 -3.84
CA SER A 198 22.54 54.30 -2.71
C SER A 198 24.00 54.63 -3.08
N HIS A 199 24.68 53.71 -3.75
CA HIS A 199 26.05 53.92 -4.23
C HIS A 199 26.13 55.07 -5.24
N ARG A 200 25.23 55.13 -6.23
CA ARG A 200 25.16 56.25 -7.19
C ARG A 200 24.95 57.59 -6.50
N SER A 201 24.03 57.65 -5.53
CA SER A 201 23.75 58.86 -4.74
C SER A 201 24.98 59.32 -3.96
N MET A 202 25.70 58.38 -3.33
CA MET A 202 26.93 58.65 -2.60
C MET A 202 28.02 59.24 -3.52
N VAL A 203 28.25 58.62 -4.68
CA VAL A 203 29.22 59.10 -5.67
C VAL A 203 28.88 60.51 -6.14
N LEU A 204 27.60 60.77 -6.47
CA LEU A 204 27.14 62.08 -6.90
C LEU A 204 27.35 63.14 -5.80
N THR A 205 27.03 62.80 -4.55
CA THR A 205 27.19 63.68 -3.40
C THR A 205 28.67 64.03 -3.16
N SER A 206 29.56 63.03 -3.22
CA SER A 206 31.01 63.24 -3.10
C SER A 206 31.54 64.11 -4.25
N TYR A 207 31.07 63.89 -5.48
CA TYR A 207 31.43 64.72 -6.63
C TYR A 207 31.03 66.20 -6.43
N TYR A 208 29.78 66.46 -6.05
CA TYR A 208 29.31 67.83 -5.80
C TYR A 208 29.96 68.49 -4.58
N ALA A 209 30.33 67.72 -3.55
CA ALA A 209 31.11 68.21 -2.41
C ALA A 209 32.51 68.66 -2.86
N ASN A 210 33.22 67.82 -3.62
CA ASN A 210 34.53 68.17 -4.17
C ASN A 210 34.49 69.40 -5.09
N GLU A 211 33.46 69.51 -5.95
CA GLU A 211 33.30 70.69 -6.80
C GLU A 211 32.97 71.96 -5.98
N ARG A 212 32.20 71.84 -4.91
CA ARG A 212 32.01 72.96 -3.95
C ARG A 212 33.33 73.36 -3.31
N ASP A 213 34.10 72.40 -2.82
CA ASP A 213 35.39 72.66 -2.16
C ASP A 213 36.41 73.29 -3.11
N LYS A 214 36.45 72.87 -4.37
CA LYS A 214 37.28 73.52 -5.40
C LYS A 214 36.85 74.98 -5.63
N ARG A 215 35.55 75.23 -5.75
CA ARG A 215 35.01 76.59 -5.96
C ARG A 215 35.29 77.49 -4.77
N THR A 216 35.08 77.01 -3.54
CA THR A 216 35.38 77.78 -2.32
C THR A 216 36.87 78.05 -2.19
N THR A 217 37.74 77.06 -2.48
CA THR A 217 39.19 77.24 -2.50
C THR A 217 39.63 78.25 -3.55
N GLN A 218 39.07 78.19 -4.77
CA GLN A 218 39.35 79.17 -5.83
C GLN A 218 38.90 80.59 -5.42
N GLN A 219 37.68 80.73 -4.90
CA GLN A 219 37.18 82.01 -4.39
C GLN A 219 38.07 82.55 -3.27
N HIS A 220 38.48 81.70 -2.32
CA HIS A 220 39.39 82.06 -1.24
C HIS A 220 40.76 82.53 -1.78
N ASN A 221 41.33 81.81 -2.74
CA ASN A 221 42.60 82.17 -3.37
C ASN A 221 42.51 83.51 -4.11
N VAL A 222 41.42 83.77 -4.85
CA VAL A 222 41.19 85.05 -5.55
C VAL A 222 41.06 86.20 -4.55
N VAL A 223 40.27 86.02 -3.49
CA VAL A 223 40.11 87.03 -2.43
C VAL A 223 41.45 87.31 -1.75
N ALA A 224 42.22 86.27 -1.41
CA ALA A 224 43.54 86.40 -0.80
C ALA A 224 44.53 87.15 -1.71
N ALA A 225 44.54 86.84 -3.01
CA ALA A 225 45.39 87.53 -3.98
C ALA A 225 45.02 89.02 -4.12
N LEU A 226 43.72 89.34 -4.17
CA LEU A 226 43.24 90.73 -4.21
C LEU A 226 43.59 91.49 -2.93
N GLN A 227 43.45 90.86 -1.76
CA GLN A 227 43.87 91.43 -0.48
C GLN A 227 45.38 91.71 -0.44
N ALA A 228 46.20 90.79 -0.95
CA ALA A 228 47.64 90.98 -1.06
C ALA A 228 47.99 92.13 -2.02
N GLN A 229 47.31 92.26 -3.16
CA GLN A 229 47.48 93.41 -4.06
C GLN A 229 47.09 94.74 -3.41
N ILE A 230 45.95 94.78 -2.70
CA ILE A 230 45.54 95.98 -1.95
C ILE A 230 46.63 96.38 -0.96
N HIS A 231 47.14 95.42 -0.18
CA HIS A 231 48.23 95.66 0.78
C HIS A 231 49.52 96.16 0.07
N GLN A 232 49.85 95.62 -1.10
CA GLN A 232 50.99 96.11 -1.90
C GLN A 232 50.76 97.55 -2.39
N PHE A 233 49.56 97.89 -2.84
CA PHE A 233 49.22 99.26 -3.27
C PHE A 233 49.21 100.24 -2.10
N GLU A 234 48.74 99.84 -0.92
CA GLU A 234 48.81 100.64 0.31
C GLU A 234 50.28 100.90 0.70
N ALA A 235 51.13 99.87 0.69
CA ALA A 235 52.56 100.03 0.92
C ALA A 235 53.23 100.95 -0.11
N PHE A 236 52.88 100.83 -1.41
CA PHE A 236 53.37 101.73 -2.45
C PHE A 236 52.92 103.18 -2.25
N ARG A 237 51.67 103.39 -1.82
CA ARG A 237 51.15 104.73 -1.49
C ARG A 237 51.96 105.38 -0.38
N ASP A 238 52.30 104.61 0.64
CA ASP A 238 53.04 105.09 1.81
C ASP A 238 54.53 105.33 1.52
N LEU A 239 55.11 104.72 0.48
CA LEU A 239 56.46 105.05 -0.03
C LEU A 239 56.49 106.30 -0.95
N SER A 240 55.35 106.76 -1.48
CA SER A 240 55.27 107.92 -2.38
C SER A 240 55.05 109.26 -1.68
N LYS A 241 55.04 109.26 -0.34
CA LYS A 241 54.97 110.44 0.53
C LYS A 241 56.33 110.70 1.17
#